data_AF-A0A8J2L299-F1
#
_entry.id   AF-A0A8J2L299-F1
#
_cell.length_a   1.000
_cell.length_b   1.000
_cell.length_c   1.000
_cell.angle_alpha   90.00
_cell.angle_beta   90.00
_cell.angle_gamma   90.00
#
_symmetry.space_group_name_H-M   'P 1'
#
loop_
_entity.id
_entity.type
_entity.pdbx_description
1 polymer ?
#
loop_
_entity_poly.entity_id
_entity_poly.type
_entity_poly.pdbx_seq_one_letter_code
_entity_poly.pdbx_strand_id
1 'polypeptide(L)'
;ILLNISHFLQRYKPESQDWTNIFCVPSDTRIIEGCLNWLVQTVGARDGDLKFKMQQLPCLLYKLNQISLKDPLERVRRNWACKLVKPLGSSSAKKLNFSSIGQCSDFLSSTKRNFEESLSCPYHEKVALQVIHNCSLCIVNRFAMNILEVLAPRFRIPTKLGFHIPLENS
;
A
#
# COMPACT_ATOMS: atom_id res chain seq x y z
N ILE A 1 6.98 20.48 6.86
CA ILE A 1 6.33 19.31 6.19
C ILE A 1 7.37 18.45 5.47
N LEU A 2 8.12 18.98 4.50
CA LEU A 2 9.10 18.19 3.73
C LEU A 2 10.15 17.46 4.58
N LEU A 3 10.73 18.13 5.58
CA LEU A 3 11.71 17.50 6.49
C LEU A 3 11.11 16.31 7.25
N ASN A 4 9.85 16.42 7.68
CA ASN A 4 9.15 15.31 8.35
C ASN A 4 8.90 14.16 7.39
N ILE A 5 8.51 14.45 6.14
CA ILE A 5 8.33 13.44 5.08
C ILE A 5 9.67 12.74 4.80
N SER A 6 10.75 13.50 4.62
CA SER A 6 12.09 12.96 4.36
C SER A 6 12.56 12.07 5.52
N HIS A 7 12.48 12.57 6.75
CA HIS A 7 12.86 11.82 7.94
C HIS A 7 12.02 10.56 8.14
N PHE A 8 10.70 10.62 7.89
CA PHE A 8 9.84 9.45 7.91
C PHE A 8 10.30 8.41 6.87
N LEU A 9 10.55 8.84 5.64
CA LEU A 9 10.92 7.95 4.54
C LEU A 9 12.33 7.36 4.70
N GLN A 10 13.28 8.10 5.28
CA GLN A 10 14.63 7.61 5.59
C GLN A 10 14.62 6.37 6.48
N ARG A 11 13.63 6.23 7.38
CA ARG A 11 13.48 5.03 8.23
C ARG A 11 13.19 3.75 7.46
N TYR A 12 12.63 3.88 6.25
CA TYR A 12 12.23 2.75 5.39
C TYR A 12 13.11 2.63 4.14
N LYS A 13 14.10 3.52 4.00
CA LYS A 13 15.01 3.56 2.87
C LYS A 13 16.17 2.59 3.14
N PRO A 14 16.45 1.61 2.25
CA PRO A 14 17.65 0.78 2.37
C PRO A 14 18.90 1.65 2.33
N GLU A 15 19.90 1.34 3.16
CA GLU A 15 21.18 2.07 3.20
C GLU A 15 21.88 2.15 1.84
N SER A 16 21.63 1.15 0.98
CA SER A 16 22.21 1.04 -0.37
C SER A 16 21.51 1.86 -1.45
N GLN A 17 20.41 2.56 -1.14
CA GLN A 17 19.69 3.36 -2.13
C GLN A 17 19.99 4.85 -1.96
N ASP A 18 20.14 5.57 -3.07
CA ASP A 18 20.20 7.03 -3.05
C ASP A 18 18.81 7.67 -3.11
N TRP A 19 17.82 6.92 -3.58
CA TRP A 19 16.48 7.39 -3.88
C TRP A 19 15.45 6.82 -2.90
N THR A 20 14.44 7.61 -2.60
CA THR A 20 13.26 7.15 -1.87
C THR A 20 12.16 6.81 -2.88
N ASN A 21 11.75 5.55 -2.94
CA ASN A 21 10.67 5.11 -3.82
C ASN A 21 9.31 5.49 -3.23
N ILE A 22 8.46 6.15 -4.02
CA ILE A 22 7.08 6.49 -3.67
C ILE A 22 6.16 5.78 -4.66
N PHE A 23 5.25 4.97 -4.14
CA PHE A 23 4.31 4.22 -4.97
C PHE A 23 2.94 4.90 -4.98
N CYS A 24 2.41 5.17 -6.16
CA CYS A 24 1.09 5.76 -6.34
C CYS A 24 0.39 5.19 -7.58
N VAL A 25 -0.91 5.45 -7.71
CA VAL A 25 -1.63 5.12 -8.95
C VAL A 25 -1.15 6.03 -10.09
N PRO A 26 -1.23 5.56 -11.36
CA PRO A 26 -0.74 6.34 -12.50
C PRO A 26 -1.39 7.72 -12.63
N SER A 27 -2.68 7.85 -12.32
CA SER A 27 -3.43 9.11 -12.37
C SER A 27 -2.83 10.21 -11.48
N ASP A 28 -2.24 9.82 -10.35
CA ASP A 28 -1.84 10.77 -9.30
C ASP A 28 -0.35 11.12 -9.37
N THR A 29 0.40 10.43 -10.25
CA THR A 29 1.87 10.53 -10.31
C THR A 29 2.32 11.97 -10.51
N ARG A 30 1.75 12.68 -11.49
CA ARG A 30 2.11 14.07 -11.81
C ARG A 30 1.76 15.03 -10.69
N ILE A 31 0.63 14.83 -10.02
CA ILE A 31 0.17 15.69 -8.93
C ILE A 31 1.11 15.53 -7.73
N ILE A 32 1.41 14.29 -7.35
CA ILE A 32 2.30 14.01 -6.21
C ILE A 32 3.72 14.53 -6.49
N GLU A 33 4.23 14.30 -7.69
CA GLU A 33 5.53 14.84 -8.11
C GLU A 33 5.56 16.37 -8.06
N GLY A 34 4.51 17.03 -8.56
CA GLY A 34 4.35 18.48 -8.44
C GLY A 34 4.34 18.97 -6.99
N CYS A 35 3.60 18.31 -6.10
CA CYS A 35 3.55 18.62 -4.67
C CYS A 35 4.93 18.48 -4.00
N LEU A 36 5.67 17.42 -4.31
CA LEU A 36 7.00 17.19 -3.76
C LEU A 36 8.00 18.23 -4.27
N ASN A 37 7.98 18.53 -5.57
CA ASN A 37 8.85 19.55 -6.17
C ASN A 37 8.57 20.93 -5.57
N TRP A 38 7.29 21.29 -5.41
CA TRP A 38 6.90 22.54 -4.75
C TRP A 38 7.42 22.62 -3.30
N LEU A 39 7.32 21.53 -2.54
CA LEU A 39 7.86 21.46 -1.19
C LEU A 39 9.39 21.60 -1.15
N VAL A 40 10.12 20.95 -2.07
CA VAL A 40 11.58 21.03 -2.21
C VAL A 40 12.02 22.47 -2.48
N GLN A 41 11.35 23.14 -3.42
CA GLN A 41 11.61 24.55 -3.74
C GLN A 41 11.35 25.47 -2.54
N THR A 42 10.31 25.19 -1.75
CA THR A 42 9.94 26.01 -0.60
C THR A 42 10.99 26.01 0.51
N VAL A 43 11.75 24.92 0.67
CA VAL A 43 12.80 24.84 1.70
C VAL A 43 14.18 25.27 1.18
N GLY A 44 14.29 25.70 -0.07
CA GLY A 44 15.57 26.06 -0.69
C GLY A 44 16.55 24.90 -0.82
N ALA A 45 16.05 23.66 -0.82
CA ALA A 45 16.88 22.49 -1.04
C ALA A 45 17.40 22.50 -2.48
N ARG A 46 18.67 22.18 -2.67
CA ARG A 46 19.29 22.09 -4.00
C ARG A 46 18.78 20.85 -4.73
N ASP A 47 18.85 20.91 -6.05
CA ASP A 47 18.58 19.75 -6.89
C ASP A 47 19.49 18.59 -6.45
N GLY A 48 18.87 17.50 -5.99
CA GLY A 48 19.56 16.30 -5.53
C GLY A 48 19.68 16.13 -4.01
N ASP A 49 19.31 17.12 -3.20
CA ASP A 49 19.30 16.99 -1.72
C ASP A 49 18.23 15.97 -1.27
N LEU A 50 17.11 15.92 -1.99
CA LEU A 50 16.03 14.97 -1.77
C LEU A 50 15.68 14.30 -3.09
N LYS A 51 16.00 13.01 -3.19
CA LYS A 51 15.82 12.21 -4.39
C LYS A 51 14.60 11.31 -4.23
N PHE A 52 13.46 11.72 -4.78
CA PHE A 52 12.26 10.89 -4.84
C PHE A 52 12.19 10.17 -6.19
N LYS A 53 11.75 8.92 -6.17
CA LYS A 53 11.47 8.15 -7.38
C LYS A 53 10.03 7.69 -7.36
N MET A 54 9.22 8.27 -8.24
CA MET A 54 7.83 7.87 -8.42
C MET A 54 7.78 6.50 -9.11
N GLN A 55 7.00 5.59 -8.55
CA GLN A 55 6.77 4.26 -9.07
C GLN A 55 5.28 3.96 -9.11
N GLN A 56 4.85 3.20 -10.12
CA GLN A 56 3.45 2.85 -10.28
C GLN A 56 3.07 1.70 -9.34
N LEU A 57 2.07 1.93 -8.50
CA LEU A 57 1.54 0.96 -7.55
C LEU A 57 1.00 -0.32 -8.23
N PRO A 58 0.29 -0.26 -9.38
CA PRO A 58 -0.11 -1.48 -10.10
C PRO A 58 1.08 -2.36 -10.53
N CYS A 59 2.21 -1.75 -10.90
CA CYS A 59 3.42 -2.49 -11.26
C CYS A 59 4.03 -3.21 -10.06
N LEU A 60 3.99 -2.60 -8.86
CA LEU A 60 4.42 -3.24 -7.62
C LEU A 60 3.55 -4.46 -7.31
N LEU A 61 2.23 -4.29 -7.33
CA LEU A 61 1.28 -5.38 -7.08
C LEU A 61 1.48 -6.53 -8.08
N TYR A 62 1.62 -6.22 -9.37
CA TYR A 62 1.88 -7.22 -10.39
C TYR A 62 3.17 -8.00 -10.11
N LYS A 63 4.29 -7.31 -9.84
CA LYS A 63 5.58 -7.96 -9.55
C LYS A 63 5.51 -8.86 -8.32
N LEU A 64 4.94 -8.37 -7.22
CA LEU A 64 4.76 -9.17 -6.00
C LEU A 64 3.84 -10.37 -6.24
N ASN A 65 2.77 -10.19 -7.01
CA ASN A 65 1.91 -11.29 -7.44
C ASN A 65 2.68 -12.33 -8.26
N GLN A 66 3.51 -11.92 -9.23
CA GLN A 66 4.32 -12.87 -10.00
C GLN A 66 5.35 -13.61 -9.13
N ILE A 67 6.00 -12.92 -8.18
CA ILE A 67 6.91 -13.55 -7.22
C ILE A 67 6.16 -14.60 -6.41
N SER A 68 4.98 -14.26 -5.87
CA SER A 68 4.18 -15.20 -5.09
C SER A 68 3.70 -16.43 -5.87
N LEU A 69 3.62 -16.34 -7.20
CA LEU A 69 3.29 -17.46 -8.10
C LEU A 69 4.51 -18.32 -8.44
N LYS A 70 5.68 -17.69 -8.53
CA LYS A 70 6.96 -18.36 -8.83
C LYS A 70 7.61 -18.98 -7.60
N ASP A 71 7.25 -18.52 -6.40
CA ASP A 71 7.86 -18.99 -5.16
C ASP A 71 7.59 -20.50 -4.96
N PRO A 72 8.64 -21.35 -4.98
CA PRO A 72 8.54 -22.74 -4.57
C PRO A 72 8.45 -22.77 -3.04
N LEU A 73 7.35 -22.28 -2.47
CA LEU A 73 7.03 -22.39 -1.04
C LEU A 73 6.94 -23.85 -0.55
N GLU A 74 7.21 -24.86 -1.39
CA GLU A 74 7.57 -26.20 -0.93
C GLU A 74 8.91 -26.27 -0.17
N ARG A 75 9.90 -25.44 -0.49
CA ARG A 75 11.23 -25.52 0.13
C ARG A 75 11.27 -24.94 1.55
N VAL A 76 10.50 -23.88 1.81
CA VAL A 76 10.38 -23.25 3.15
C VAL A 76 9.32 -23.96 4.02
N ARG A 77 8.39 -24.71 3.39
CA ARG A 77 7.31 -25.48 4.06
C ARG A 77 7.80 -26.48 5.13
N ARG A 78 9.05 -26.97 5.05
CA ARG A 78 9.60 -27.93 6.04
C ARG A 78 10.14 -27.27 7.32
N ASN A 79 10.50 -25.99 7.30
CA ASN A 79 11.21 -25.37 8.43
C ASN A 79 10.36 -24.38 9.25
N TRP A 80 9.23 -23.91 8.72
CA TRP A 80 8.38 -22.90 9.38
C TRP A 80 7.03 -23.46 9.87
N ALA A 81 6.92 -24.78 10.04
CA ALA A 81 5.81 -25.42 10.75
C ALA A 81 5.92 -25.19 12.27
N CYS A 82 6.03 -23.93 12.69
CA CYS A 82 5.97 -23.56 14.09
C CYS A 82 4.70 -22.75 14.33
N LYS A 83 3.66 -23.47 14.80
CA LYS A 83 2.59 -22.98 15.67
C LYS A 83 2.06 -21.57 15.37
N LEU A 84 1.25 -21.40 14.33
CA LEU A 84 0.43 -20.18 14.19
C LEU A 84 -1.02 -20.54 13.92
N VAL A 85 -1.83 -20.17 14.92
CA VAL A 85 -3.23 -19.71 14.93
C VAL A 85 -4.05 -20.05 13.68
N LYS A 86 -5.16 -20.78 13.89
CA LYS A 86 -6.18 -21.04 12.87
C LYS A 86 -6.55 -19.72 12.17
N PRO A 87 -6.50 -19.62 10.83
CA PRO A 87 -6.92 -18.42 10.13
C PRO A 87 -8.37 -18.10 10.50
N LEU A 88 -8.61 -16.86 10.96
CA LEU A 88 -9.94 -16.30 11.18
C LEU A 88 -10.69 -16.33 9.83
N GLY A 89 -11.65 -17.24 9.72
CA GLY A 89 -12.55 -17.35 8.58
C GLY A 89 -11.92 -17.95 7.33
N SER A 90 -12.33 -19.17 6.99
CA SER A 90 -12.22 -19.75 5.65
C SER A 90 -13.16 -19.04 4.66
N SER A 91 -13.11 -17.70 4.59
CA SER A 91 -13.74 -16.99 3.49
C SER A 91 -12.95 -17.36 2.25
N SER A 92 -13.64 -17.89 1.24
CA SER A 92 -13.08 -18.26 -0.06
C SER A 92 -12.36 -17.07 -0.68
N ALA A 93 -11.10 -16.86 -0.30
CA ALA A 93 -10.20 -15.94 -0.98
C ALA A 93 -10.05 -16.48 -2.40
N LYS A 94 -10.88 -15.97 -3.32
CA LYS A 94 -10.72 -16.22 -4.75
C LYS A 94 -9.26 -15.91 -5.06
N LYS A 95 -8.52 -16.92 -5.52
CA LYS A 95 -7.12 -16.76 -5.91
C LYS A 95 -7.06 -15.74 -7.06
N LEU A 96 -6.86 -14.47 -6.73
CA LEU A 96 -6.77 -13.38 -7.70
C LEU A 96 -5.41 -13.46 -8.40
N ASN A 97 -5.38 -14.07 -9.58
CA ASN A 97 -4.17 -14.17 -10.40
C ASN A 97 -4.16 -13.07 -11.45
N PHE A 98 -3.31 -12.06 -11.25
CA PHE A 98 -3.14 -11.00 -12.24
C PHE A 98 -2.21 -11.45 -13.37
N SER A 99 -2.70 -11.44 -14.60
CA SER A 99 -1.92 -11.74 -15.81
C SER A 99 -1.28 -10.49 -16.42
N SER A 100 -1.78 -9.29 -16.08
CA SER A 100 -1.24 -8.01 -16.58
C SER A 100 -1.25 -6.92 -15.51
N ILE A 101 -0.45 -5.86 -15.74
CA ILE A 101 -0.46 -4.64 -14.93
C ILE A 101 -1.83 -3.94 -15.01
N GLY A 102 -2.50 -4.02 -16.17
CA GLY A 102 -3.84 -3.47 -16.36
C GLY A 102 -4.85 -4.05 -15.37
N GLN A 103 -4.85 -5.37 -15.18
CA GLN A 103 -5.72 -6.02 -14.19
C GLN A 103 -5.41 -5.59 -12.74
N CYS A 104 -4.14 -5.33 -12.40
CA CYS A 104 -3.78 -4.77 -11.10
C CYS A 104 -4.31 -3.34 -10.94
N SER A 105 -4.25 -2.54 -12.00
CA SER A 105 -4.79 -1.17 -12.01
C SER A 105 -6.31 -1.19 -11.83
N ASP A 106 -7.01 -2.02 -12.61
CA ASP A 106 -8.46 -2.20 -12.50
C ASP A 106 -8.84 -2.68 -11.11
N PHE A 107 -8.11 -3.65 -10.55
CA PHE A 107 -8.35 -4.13 -9.20
C PHE A 107 -8.23 -3.00 -8.16
N LEU A 108 -7.12 -2.25 -8.18
CA LEU A 108 -6.88 -1.14 -7.25
C LEU A 108 -7.92 -0.01 -7.39
N SER A 109 -8.47 0.19 -8.58
CA SER A 109 -9.52 1.19 -8.85
C SER A 109 -10.94 0.68 -8.57
N SER A 110 -11.19 -0.61 -8.73
CA SER A 110 -12.52 -1.23 -8.67
C SER A 110 -13.05 -1.46 -7.26
N THR A 111 -12.28 -1.11 -6.24
CA THR A 111 -12.53 -1.66 -4.92
C THR A 111 -13.85 -1.19 -4.35
N LYS A 112 -14.78 -2.15 -4.31
CA LYS A 112 -16.13 -2.15 -3.72
C LYS A 112 -16.16 -1.84 -2.21
N ARG A 113 -14.97 -1.64 -1.63
CA ARG A 113 -14.72 -1.34 -0.23
C ARG A 113 -14.92 0.15 -0.01
N ASN A 114 -16.17 0.58 0.02
CA ASN A 114 -16.58 1.85 0.63
C ASN A 114 -16.61 1.67 2.16
N PHE A 115 -15.49 1.30 2.79
CA PHE A 115 -15.39 1.19 4.25
C PHE A 115 -14.81 2.51 4.79
N GLU A 116 -15.63 3.36 5.41
CA GLU A 116 -16.10 3.31 6.82
C GLU A 116 -15.07 3.95 7.75
N GLU A 117 -15.29 5.25 7.99
CA GLU A 117 -14.76 6.16 9.03
C GLU A 117 -13.32 5.90 9.48
N SER A 118 -13.05 4.80 10.19
CA SER A 118 -11.78 4.38 10.81
C SER A 118 -10.49 4.40 9.97
N LEU A 119 -10.58 4.54 8.64
CA LEU A 119 -9.40 4.61 7.75
C LEU A 119 -8.99 6.04 7.41
N SER A 120 -9.77 7.03 7.82
CA SER A 120 -9.62 8.42 7.42
C SER A 120 -8.92 9.25 8.48
N CYS A 121 -8.57 10.49 8.15
CA CYS A 121 -8.05 11.39 9.17
C CYS A 121 -9.20 11.91 10.07
N PRO A 122 -8.91 12.30 11.32
CA PRO A 122 -9.93 12.75 12.28
C PRO A 122 -10.82 13.90 11.76
N TYR A 123 -10.31 14.72 10.84
CA TYR A 123 -11.10 15.77 10.20
C TYR A 123 -12.20 15.21 9.29
N HIS A 124 -11.87 14.24 8.43
CA HIS A 124 -12.85 13.66 7.50
C HIS A 124 -13.87 12.77 8.20
N GLU A 125 -13.48 12.12 9.32
CA GLU A 125 -14.40 11.37 10.17
C GLU A 125 -15.42 12.29 10.87
N LYS A 126 -15.01 13.48 11.31
CA LYS A 126 -15.87 14.35 12.14
C LYS A 126 -16.68 15.37 11.36
N VAL A 127 -16.14 15.86 10.25
CA VAL A 127 -16.63 17.12 9.63
C VAL A 127 -17.00 16.95 8.15
N ALA A 128 -16.38 16.00 7.46
CA ALA A 128 -16.46 15.89 5.99
C ALA A 128 -16.83 14.48 5.51
N LEU A 129 -17.82 13.85 6.17
CA LEU A 129 -18.25 12.47 5.89
C LEU A 129 -18.63 12.24 4.41
N GLN A 130 -19.21 13.24 3.75
CA GLN A 130 -19.62 13.12 2.34
C GLN A 130 -18.45 12.99 1.36
N VAL A 131 -17.25 13.42 1.74
CA VAL A 131 -16.04 13.37 0.91
C VAL A 131 -14.93 12.54 1.55
N ILE A 132 -15.28 11.67 2.50
CA ILE A 132 -14.33 10.82 3.21
C ILE A 132 -13.49 9.94 2.27
N HIS A 133 -14.07 9.55 1.13
CA HIS A 133 -13.40 8.79 0.08
C HIS A 133 -12.28 9.55 -0.64
N ASN A 134 -12.22 10.88 -0.50
CA ASN A 134 -11.16 11.75 -1.02
C ASN A 134 -10.04 12.01 0.00
N CYS A 135 -10.18 11.51 1.23
CA CYS A 135 -9.13 11.63 2.24
C CYS A 135 -7.87 10.86 1.79
N SER A 136 -6.74 11.54 1.66
CA SER A 136 -5.48 10.90 1.24
C SER A 136 -5.07 9.74 2.15
N LEU A 137 -5.35 9.82 3.46
CA LEU A 137 -5.09 8.73 4.41
C LEU A 137 -5.98 7.52 4.13
N CYS A 138 -7.26 7.74 3.88
CA CYS A 138 -8.20 6.67 3.51
C CYS A 138 -7.78 5.99 2.21
N ILE A 139 -7.40 6.78 1.19
CA ILE A 139 -6.95 6.28 -0.11
C ILE A 139 -5.73 5.36 0.04
N VAL A 140 -4.68 5.80 0.74
CA VAL A 140 -3.46 4.99 0.90
C VAL A 140 -3.71 3.73 1.75
N ASN A 141 -4.53 3.84 2.81
CA ASN A 141 -4.89 2.70 3.65
C ASN A 141 -5.68 1.65 2.85
N ARG A 142 -6.63 2.10 2.02
CA ARG A 142 -7.38 1.21 1.12
C ARG A 142 -6.46 0.47 0.17
N PHE A 143 -5.52 1.16 -0.47
CA PHE A 143 -4.53 0.51 -1.33
C PHE A 143 -3.67 -0.52 -0.59
N ALA A 144 -3.18 -0.19 0.61
CA ALA A 144 -2.40 -1.12 1.42
C ALA A 144 -3.21 -2.38 1.76
N MET A 145 -4.45 -2.22 2.20
CA MET A 145 -5.34 -3.34 2.52
C MET A 145 -5.68 -4.19 1.30
N ASN A 146 -5.93 -3.59 0.14
CA ASN A 146 -6.19 -4.31 -1.10
C ASN A 146 -4.98 -5.15 -1.54
N ILE A 147 -3.77 -4.61 -1.40
CA ILE A 147 -2.53 -5.35 -1.69
C ILE A 147 -2.37 -6.51 -0.72
N LEU A 148 -2.60 -6.28 0.58
CA LEU A 148 -2.50 -7.32 1.61
C LEU A 148 -3.56 -8.41 1.44
N GLU A 149 -4.77 -8.08 1.00
CA GLU A 149 -5.82 -9.08 0.70
C GLU A 149 -5.36 -10.08 -0.36
N VAL A 150 -4.64 -9.62 -1.39
CA VAL A 150 -4.13 -10.50 -2.45
C VAL A 150 -2.92 -11.28 -1.97
N LEU A 151 -1.98 -10.63 -1.28
CA LEU A 151 -0.66 -11.17 -1.00
C LEU A 151 -0.60 -11.97 0.31
N ALA A 152 -1.30 -11.55 1.36
CA ALA A 152 -1.21 -12.19 2.68
C ALA A 152 -1.59 -13.68 2.65
N PRO A 153 -2.69 -14.12 1.98
CA PRO A 153 -3.00 -15.55 1.88
C PRO A 153 -1.93 -16.36 1.14
N ARG A 154 -1.25 -15.74 0.17
CA ARG A 154 -0.22 -16.41 -0.64
C ARG A 154 1.07 -16.61 0.13
N PHE A 155 1.46 -15.61 0.91
CA PHE A 155 2.60 -15.68 1.81
C PHE A 155 2.27 -16.30 3.18
N ARG A 156 1.01 -16.76 3.38
CA ARG A 156 0.50 -17.28 4.67
C ARG A 156 0.75 -16.33 5.84
N ILE A 157 0.69 -15.02 5.58
CA ILE A 157 0.81 -13.99 6.61
C ILE A 157 -0.50 -14.00 7.41
N PRO A 158 -0.46 -14.20 8.74
CA PRO A 158 -1.65 -14.08 9.57
C PRO A 158 -2.23 -12.67 9.46
N THR A 159 -3.51 -12.59 9.10
CA THR A 159 -4.21 -11.31 9.02
C THR A 159 -4.62 -10.84 10.40
N LYS A 160 -4.55 -9.53 10.63
CA LYS A 160 -4.92 -8.88 11.89
C LYS A 160 -5.89 -7.74 11.62
N LEU A 161 -6.98 -7.67 12.38
CA LEU A 161 -7.94 -6.57 12.36
C LEU A 161 -7.28 -5.25 12.74
N GLY A 162 -7.66 -4.17 12.07
CA GLY A 162 -7.05 -2.84 12.18
C GLY A 162 -5.70 -2.68 11.47
N PHE A 163 -5.16 -3.75 10.87
CA PHE A 163 -3.88 -3.72 10.16
C PHE A 163 -4.02 -4.22 8.71
N HIS A 164 -4.48 -5.45 8.55
CA HIS A 164 -4.65 -6.09 7.24
C HIS A 164 -6.09 -6.01 6.74
N ILE A 165 -7.01 -5.98 7.70
CA ILE A 165 -8.46 -5.94 7.50
C ILE A 165 -8.93 -4.72 8.33
N PRO A 166 -9.88 -3.91 7.84
CA PRO A 166 -10.48 -2.86 8.64
C PRO A 166 -11.02 -3.39 9.98
N LEU A 167 -11.14 -2.52 10.97
CA LEU A 167 -12.00 -2.82 12.11
C LEU A 167 -13.44 -2.75 11.58
N GLU A 168 -14.23 -3.82 11.74
CA GLU A 168 -15.67 -3.71 11.55
C GLU A 168 -16.19 -2.76 12.64
N ASN A 169 -17.04 -1.81 12.25
CA ASN A 169 -17.73 -0.97 13.22
C ASN A 169 -18.57 -1.88 14.14
N SER A 170 -18.11 -2.03 15.38
CA SER A 170 -18.87 -2.65 16.47
C SER A 170 -20.00 -1.74 16.93
#